data_AF-A0A455UH99-F1
#
_entry.id   AF-A0A455UH99-F1
#
_cell.length_a   1.000
_cell.length_b   1.000
_cell.length_c   1.000
_cell.angle_alpha   90.00
_cell.angle_beta   90.00
_cell.angle_gamma   90.00
#
_symmetry.space_group_name_H-M   'P 1'
#
loop_
_entity.id
_entity.type
_entity.pdbx_description
1 polymer ?
#
loop_
_entity_poly.entity_id
_entity_poly.type
_entity_poly.pdbx_seq_one_letter_code
_entity_poly.pdbx_strand_id
1 'polypeptide(L)'
;MPIGDVLPEISLTLGAVIIVLFAAFARQHQHVWAAVLALLTIGLCIGLTFTQWDGPPRLTFSGVWALDGMALSSKLVVLIAGALVIAMSPEWMQTDRRHAEYYALMLFALLGVIMMASASDTMELVVGVLLSSVASYPLAAYHRTWAPALEAGMKYFLMGALTNTLLTIGVVVLFGLTGNTGYPEIAQNFP
;
A
#
# COMPACT_ATOMS: atom_id res chain seq x y z
N MET A 1 16.31 3.76 -16.97
CA MET A 1 15.27 3.84 -15.92
C MET A 1 15.94 3.52 -14.60
N PRO A 2 15.99 4.44 -13.62
CA PRO A 2 16.64 4.16 -12.35
C PRO A 2 15.73 3.29 -11.48
N ILE A 3 15.82 1.97 -11.67
CA ILE A 3 15.06 0.98 -10.88
C ILE A 3 15.39 1.12 -9.38
N GLY A 4 16.57 1.68 -9.06
CA GLY A 4 17.01 2.03 -7.71
C GLY A 4 16.05 2.93 -6.92
N ASP A 5 15.26 3.75 -7.63
CA ASP A 5 14.37 4.74 -7.03
C ASP A 5 13.11 4.12 -6.40
N VAL A 6 12.73 2.92 -6.84
CA VAL A 6 11.52 2.19 -6.40
C VAL A 6 11.88 0.94 -5.60
N LEU A 7 13.14 0.87 -5.12
CA LEU A 7 13.60 -0.25 -4.29
C LEU A 7 12.77 -0.46 -3.00
N PRO A 8 12.34 0.59 -2.26
CA PRO A 8 11.48 0.40 -1.10
C PRO A 8 10.18 -0.34 -1.44
N GLU A 9 9.51 0.06 -2.52
CA GLU A 9 8.24 -0.51 -2.96
C GLU A 9 8.40 -1.93 -3.50
N ILE A 10 9.47 -2.18 -4.26
CA ILE A 10 9.82 -3.52 -4.74
C ILE A 10 10.09 -4.44 -3.54
N SER A 11 10.80 -3.97 -2.51
CA SER A 11 11.08 -4.76 -1.31
C SER A 11 9.80 -5.16 -0.57
N LEU A 12 8.83 -4.25 -0.46
CA LEU A 12 7.52 -4.51 0.12
C LEU A 12 6.71 -5.51 -0.71
N THR A 13 6.69 -5.33 -2.02
CA THR A 13 5.98 -6.22 -2.95
C THR A 13 6.54 -7.64 -2.86
N LEU A 14 7.87 -7.78 -2.91
CA LEU A 14 8.54 -9.07 -2.78
C LEU A 14 8.29 -9.69 -1.41
N GLY A 15 8.37 -8.93 -0.33
CA GLY A 15 8.05 -9.42 1.00
C GLY A 15 6.61 -9.90 1.13
N ALA A 16 5.64 -9.16 0.58
CA ALA A 16 4.24 -9.58 0.54
C ALA A 16 4.06 -10.91 -0.21
N VAL A 17 4.66 -11.04 -1.40
CA VAL A 17 4.64 -12.28 -2.19
C VAL A 17 5.31 -13.44 -1.45
N ILE A 18 6.46 -13.20 -0.81
CA ILE A 18 7.16 -14.20 -0.01
C ILE A 18 6.27 -14.67 1.15
N ILE A 19 5.55 -13.77 1.82
CA ILE A 19 4.63 -14.14 2.89
C ILE A 19 3.43 -14.94 2.35
N VAL A 20 2.88 -14.60 1.17
CA VAL A 20 1.82 -15.40 0.54
C VAL A 20 2.31 -16.81 0.21
N LEU A 21 3.50 -16.93 -0.39
CA LEU A 21 4.10 -18.24 -0.68
C LEU A 21 4.37 -19.01 0.62
N PHE A 22 4.92 -18.34 1.63
CA PHE A 22 5.11 -18.92 2.95
C PHE A 22 3.78 -19.39 3.55
N ALA A 23 2.71 -18.61 3.46
CA ALA A 23 1.38 -18.99 3.93
C ALA A 23 0.84 -20.25 3.21
N ALA A 24 1.10 -20.38 1.90
CA ALA A 24 0.62 -21.49 1.10
C ALA A 24 1.34 -22.82 1.39
N PHE A 25 2.63 -22.78 1.76
CA PHE A 25 3.45 -23.99 1.96
C PHE A 25 3.78 -24.29 3.42
N ALA A 26 3.69 -23.32 4.34
CA ALA A 26 4.07 -23.51 5.74
C ALA A 26 3.01 -24.23 6.56
N ARG A 27 3.46 -24.96 7.59
CA ARG A 27 2.58 -25.60 8.57
C ARG A 27 2.02 -24.58 9.56
N GLN A 28 0.85 -24.84 10.09
CA GLN A 28 0.08 -23.89 10.91
C GLN A 28 0.84 -23.31 12.13
N HIS A 29 1.71 -24.11 12.76
CA HIS A 29 2.54 -23.68 13.89
C HIS A 29 3.65 -22.68 13.51
N GLN A 30 3.98 -22.56 12.21
CA GLN A 30 5.02 -21.66 11.70
C GLN A 30 4.47 -20.28 11.33
N HIS A 31 3.15 -20.05 11.39
CA HIS A 31 2.58 -18.75 11.03
C HIS A 31 2.98 -17.59 11.95
N VAL A 32 3.49 -17.86 13.16
CA VAL A 32 4.11 -16.83 14.04
C VAL A 32 5.29 -16.15 13.34
N TRP A 33 6.03 -16.88 12.48
CA TRP A 33 7.14 -16.33 11.71
C TRP A 33 6.69 -15.34 10.62
N ALA A 34 5.42 -15.38 10.20
CA ALA A 34 4.91 -14.44 9.20
C ALA A 34 4.91 -13.00 9.72
N ALA A 35 4.62 -12.79 11.00
CA ALA A 35 4.71 -11.47 11.64
C ALA A 35 6.15 -10.94 11.63
N VAL A 36 7.11 -11.81 11.97
CA VAL A 36 8.54 -11.48 11.96
C VAL A 36 9.01 -11.14 10.54
N LEU A 37 8.63 -11.95 9.55
CA LEU A 37 8.94 -11.68 8.14
C LEU A 37 8.34 -10.36 7.65
N ALA A 38 7.12 -10.02 8.07
CA ALA A 38 6.49 -8.75 7.73
C ALA A 38 7.24 -7.56 8.35
N LEU A 39 7.60 -7.64 9.64
CA LEU A 39 8.39 -6.61 10.32
C LEU A 39 9.79 -6.45 9.71
N LEU A 40 10.45 -7.56 9.34
CA LEU A 40 11.73 -7.52 8.64
C LEU A 40 11.60 -6.86 7.25
N THR A 41 10.52 -7.15 6.52
CA THR A 41 10.24 -6.50 5.23
C THR A 41 10.05 -5.00 5.40
N ILE A 42 9.27 -4.58 6.40
CA ILE A 42 9.07 -3.14 6.67
C ILE A 42 10.38 -2.49 7.13
N GLY A 43 11.16 -3.15 7.98
CA GLY A 43 12.47 -2.66 8.41
C GLY A 43 13.45 -2.48 7.24
N LEU A 44 13.48 -3.43 6.31
CA LEU A 44 14.25 -3.31 5.07
C LEU A 44 13.76 -2.12 4.22
N CYS A 45 12.45 -2.00 4.04
CA CYS A 45 11.85 -0.89 3.29
C CYS A 45 12.20 0.46 3.92
N ILE A 46 12.09 0.61 5.24
CA ILE A 46 12.48 1.81 5.98
C ILE A 46 13.97 2.12 5.76
N GLY A 47 14.84 1.11 5.88
CA GLY A 47 16.27 1.27 5.63
C GLY A 47 16.58 1.77 4.22
N LEU A 48 15.89 1.23 3.20
CA LEU A 48 16.01 1.69 1.82
C LEU A 48 15.46 3.10 1.60
N THR A 49 14.38 3.49 2.29
CA THR A 49 13.88 4.87 2.23
C THR A 49 14.91 5.85 2.82
N PHE A 50 15.62 5.48 3.88
CA PHE A 50 16.67 6.33 4.46
C PHE A 50 17.87 6.52 3.54
N THR A 51 18.27 5.52 2.73
CA THR A 51 19.38 5.69 1.78
C THR A 51 19.06 6.68 0.66
N GLN A 52 17.78 6.96 0.42
CA GLN A 52 17.32 7.93 -0.57
C GLN A 52 17.17 9.36 0.01
N TRP A 53 17.30 9.54 1.32
CA TRP A 53 16.99 10.79 2.02
C TRP A 53 17.88 11.97 1.62
N ASP A 54 19.17 11.73 1.41
CA ASP A 54 20.15 12.78 1.06
C ASP A 54 20.12 13.15 -0.44
N GLY A 55 19.25 12.52 -1.23
CA GLY A 55 19.12 12.79 -2.67
C GLY A 55 18.44 14.14 -2.95
N PRO A 56 18.82 14.85 -4.03
CA PRO A 56 18.07 16.02 -4.47
C PRO A 56 16.64 15.63 -4.89
N PRO A 57 15.63 16.49 -4.65
CA PRO A 57 14.27 16.24 -5.11
C PRO A 57 14.25 16.00 -6.62
N ARG A 58 13.63 14.89 -7.04
CA ARG A 58 13.55 14.53 -8.45
C ARG A 58 12.24 13.85 -8.81
N LEU A 59 11.85 14.04 -10.07
CA LEU A 59 10.79 13.27 -10.70
C LEU A 59 11.42 12.14 -11.51
N THR A 60 10.92 10.93 -11.30
CA THR A 60 11.37 9.71 -11.98
C THR A 60 10.19 9.12 -12.76
N PHE A 61 10.45 8.15 -13.65
CA PHE A 61 9.44 7.48 -14.47
C PHE A 61 8.62 8.46 -15.30
N SER A 62 9.31 9.31 -16.06
CA SER A 62 8.67 10.30 -16.95
C SER A 62 7.73 11.28 -16.23
N GLY A 63 8.00 11.61 -14.97
CA GLY A 63 7.19 12.57 -14.21
C GLY A 63 6.09 11.94 -13.36
N VAL A 64 5.92 10.62 -13.40
CA VAL A 64 4.85 9.92 -12.66
C VAL A 64 5.20 9.74 -11.18
N TRP A 65 6.49 9.62 -10.86
CA TRP A 65 6.96 9.28 -9.51
C TRP A 65 7.78 10.41 -8.89
N ALA A 66 7.31 10.94 -7.77
CA ALA A 66 8.01 11.96 -6.98
C ALA A 66 8.88 11.33 -5.89
N LEU A 67 10.16 11.71 -5.91
CA LEU A 67 11.12 11.49 -4.83
C LEU A 67 11.54 12.83 -4.26
N ASP A 68 10.83 13.27 -3.24
CA ASP A 68 11.13 14.47 -2.47
C ASP A 68 11.03 14.19 -0.96
N GLY A 69 11.43 15.17 -0.14
CA GLY A 69 11.40 15.01 1.31
C GLY A 69 10.00 14.78 1.88
N MET A 70 8.95 15.30 1.21
CA MET A 70 7.56 15.10 1.63
C MET A 70 7.08 13.67 1.37
N ALA A 71 7.37 13.11 0.20
CA ALA A 71 7.07 11.73 -0.12
C ALA A 71 7.83 10.78 0.81
N LEU A 72 9.14 10.98 0.99
CA LEU A 72 9.95 10.11 1.84
C LEU A 72 9.50 10.15 3.31
N SER A 73 9.24 11.34 3.87
CA SER A 73 8.74 11.46 5.24
C SER A 73 7.36 10.83 5.42
N SER A 74 6.44 11.02 4.46
CA SER A 74 5.11 10.40 4.48
C SER A 74 5.21 8.88 4.42
N LYS A 75 6.09 8.32 3.59
CA LYS A 75 6.36 6.87 3.55
C LYS A 75 6.84 6.36 4.90
N LEU A 76 7.78 7.04 5.56
CA LEU A 76 8.26 6.64 6.87
C LEU A 76 7.14 6.62 7.92
N VAL A 77 6.29 7.63 7.95
CA VAL A 77 5.13 7.68 8.88
C VAL A 77 4.21 6.49 8.66
N VAL A 78 3.87 6.19 7.40
CA VAL A 78 3.01 5.07 7.02
C VAL A 78 3.64 3.72 7.41
N LEU A 79 4.94 3.54 7.14
CA LEU A 79 5.65 2.31 7.45
C LEU A 79 5.80 2.08 8.95
N ILE A 80 6.08 3.13 9.73
CA ILE A 80 6.14 3.06 11.20
C ILE A 80 4.77 2.71 11.77
N ALA A 81 3.70 3.36 11.30
CA ALA A 81 2.34 3.03 11.72
C ALA A 81 1.98 1.57 11.38
N GLY A 82 2.31 1.12 10.18
CA GLY A 82 2.13 -0.27 9.75
C GLY A 82 2.92 -1.27 10.61
N ALA A 83 4.17 -0.95 10.95
CA ALA A 83 4.99 -1.78 11.83
C ALA A 83 4.38 -1.90 13.23
N LEU A 84 3.86 -0.81 13.80
CA LEU A 84 3.20 -0.83 15.10
C LEU A 84 1.95 -1.72 15.07
N VAL A 85 1.10 -1.59 14.05
CA VAL A 85 -0.10 -2.43 13.89
C VAL A 85 0.30 -3.91 13.78
N ILE A 86 1.29 -4.22 12.95
CA ILE A 86 1.78 -5.60 12.77
C ILE A 86 2.38 -6.13 14.07
N ALA A 87 3.09 -5.32 14.85
CA ALA A 87 3.69 -5.73 16.12
C ALA A 87 2.63 -6.03 17.21
N MET A 88 1.48 -5.34 17.18
CA MET A 88 0.37 -5.57 18.13
C MET A 88 -0.53 -6.74 17.72
N SER A 89 -0.59 -7.05 16.43
CA SER A 89 -1.47 -8.09 15.89
C SER A 89 -1.19 -9.56 16.32
N PRO A 90 0.03 -10.03 16.68
CA PRO A 90 0.29 -11.44 16.89
C PRO A 90 -0.49 -12.02 18.06
N GLU A 91 -0.70 -11.26 19.14
CA GLU A 91 -1.48 -11.70 20.30
C GLU A 91 -2.96 -11.88 19.98
N TRP A 92 -3.53 -10.95 19.21
CA TRP A 92 -4.90 -11.04 18.75
C TRP A 92 -5.10 -12.22 17.79
N MET A 93 -4.05 -12.54 17.05
CA MET A 93 -4.01 -13.54 16.01
C MET A 93 -3.20 -14.77 16.47
N GLN A 94 -3.38 -15.24 17.70
CA GLN A 94 -2.82 -16.54 18.12
C GLN A 94 -3.80 -17.69 17.88
N THR A 95 -5.10 -17.37 17.86
CA THR A 95 -6.19 -18.37 17.92
C THR A 95 -6.79 -18.74 16.56
N ASP A 96 -6.56 -17.94 15.52
CA ASP A 96 -7.02 -18.21 14.15
C ASP A 96 -6.02 -19.15 13.42
N ARG A 97 -6.37 -19.71 12.28
CA ARG A 97 -5.50 -20.64 11.51
C ARG A 97 -4.83 -19.94 10.33
N ARG A 98 -5.27 -18.73 9.98
CA ARG A 98 -4.95 -18.03 8.71
C ARG A 98 -4.02 -16.82 8.86
N HIS A 99 -3.29 -16.72 9.98
CA HIS A 99 -2.54 -15.51 10.36
C HIS A 99 -1.55 -15.00 9.31
N ALA A 100 -0.97 -15.87 8.50
CA ALA A 100 0.02 -15.45 7.50
C ALA A 100 -0.60 -14.61 6.35
N GLU A 101 -1.84 -14.90 5.93
CA GLU A 101 -2.52 -14.13 4.88
C GLU A 101 -2.81 -12.69 5.32
N TYR A 102 -3.11 -12.49 6.62
CA TYR A 102 -3.30 -11.16 7.19
C TYR A 102 -2.08 -10.25 6.98
N TYR A 103 -0.88 -10.76 7.27
CA TYR A 103 0.34 -9.97 7.15
C TYR A 103 0.65 -9.62 5.69
N ALA A 104 0.41 -10.54 4.75
CA ALA A 104 0.56 -10.24 3.33
C ALA A 104 -0.41 -9.15 2.87
N LEU A 105 -1.69 -9.24 3.25
CA LEU A 105 -2.69 -8.21 2.93
C LEU A 105 -2.32 -6.86 3.54
N MET A 106 -1.78 -6.84 4.76
CA MET A 106 -1.30 -5.61 5.40
C MET A 106 -0.14 -4.98 4.60
N LEU A 107 0.82 -5.78 4.14
CA LEU A 107 1.92 -5.28 3.31
C LEU A 107 1.43 -4.74 1.96
N PHE A 108 0.46 -5.39 1.30
CA PHE A 108 -0.15 -4.86 0.09
C PHE A 108 -0.94 -3.56 0.33
N ALA A 109 -1.62 -3.46 1.48
CA ALA A 109 -2.30 -2.22 1.85
C ALA A 109 -1.31 -1.07 2.05
N LEU A 110 -0.23 -1.31 2.80
CA LEU A 110 0.85 -0.34 3.00
C LEU A 110 1.52 0.05 1.68
N LEU A 111 1.77 -0.90 0.78
CA LEU A 111 2.32 -0.66 -0.55
C LEU A 111 1.47 0.36 -1.33
N GLY A 112 0.15 0.18 -1.36
CA GLY A 112 -0.74 1.15 -2.01
C GLY A 112 -0.66 2.55 -1.40
N VAL A 113 -0.61 2.64 -0.07
CA VAL A 113 -0.50 3.94 0.62
C VAL A 113 0.84 4.64 0.35
N ILE A 114 1.96 3.91 0.31
CA ILE A 114 3.26 4.52 0.00
C ILE A 114 3.39 4.91 -1.48
N MET A 115 2.70 4.21 -2.39
CA MET A 115 2.59 4.63 -3.79
C MET A 115 1.86 5.96 -3.90
N MET A 116 0.76 6.14 -3.15
CA MET A 116 0.05 7.42 -3.08
C MET A 116 0.94 8.56 -2.58
N ALA A 117 1.83 8.31 -1.61
CA ALA A 117 2.75 9.31 -1.08
C ALA A 117 3.76 9.82 -2.12
N SER A 118 4.09 9.02 -3.14
CA SER A 118 5.01 9.36 -4.23
C SER A 118 4.31 9.64 -5.57
N ALA A 119 2.98 9.62 -5.61
CA ALA A 119 2.25 9.88 -6.85
C ALA A 119 2.46 11.35 -7.27
N SER A 120 2.94 11.57 -8.49
CA SER A 120 2.99 12.89 -9.15
C SER A 120 2.00 12.99 -10.33
N ASP A 121 1.18 11.96 -10.48
CA ASP A 121 0.20 11.80 -11.54
C ASP A 121 -1.10 11.25 -10.97
N THR A 122 -2.22 11.73 -11.50
CA THR A 122 -3.58 11.35 -11.05
C THR A 122 -3.87 9.86 -11.25
N MET A 123 -3.31 9.23 -12.29
CA MET A 123 -3.49 7.80 -12.56
C MET A 123 -2.70 6.96 -11.56
N GLU A 124 -1.48 7.37 -11.20
CA GLU A 124 -0.68 6.72 -10.15
C GLU A 124 -1.38 6.79 -8.79
N LEU A 125 -1.98 7.95 -8.47
CA LEU A 125 -2.80 8.11 -7.27
C LEU A 125 -3.95 7.09 -7.25
N VAL A 126 -4.67 6.93 -8.37
CA VAL A 126 -5.78 5.97 -8.49
C VAL A 126 -5.28 4.54 -8.27
N VAL A 127 -4.13 4.16 -8.84
CA VAL A 127 -3.55 2.83 -8.65
C VAL A 127 -3.21 2.57 -7.17
N GLY A 128 -2.58 3.53 -6.48
CA GLY A 128 -2.26 3.40 -5.06
C GLY A 128 -3.52 3.29 -4.16
N VAL A 129 -4.56 4.08 -4.47
CA VAL A 129 -5.85 4.02 -3.77
C VAL A 129 -6.55 2.68 -4.00
N LEU A 130 -6.58 2.18 -5.24
CA LEU A 130 -7.21 0.91 -5.58
C LEU A 130 -6.48 -0.27 -4.90
N LEU A 131 -5.14 -0.28 -4.92
CA LEU A 131 -4.36 -1.34 -4.29
C LEU A 131 -4.57 -1.37 -2.78
N SER A 132 -4.49 -0.21 -2.11
CA SER A 132 -4.73 -0.12 -0.66
C SER A 132 -6.16 -0.52 -0.29
N SER A 133 -7.14 -0.12 -1.09
CA SER A 133 -8.55 -0.47 -0.89
C SER A 133 -8.81 -1.97 -1.02
N VAL A 134 -8.37 -2.59 -2.12
CA VAL A 134 -8.61 -4.02 -2.40
C VAL A 134 -7.93 -4.91 -1.35
N ALA A 135 -6.75 -4.52 -0.85
CA ALA A 135 -6.09 -5.22 0.24
C ALA A 135 -6.81 -5.04 1.59
N SER A 136 -7.46 -3.90 1.81
CA SER A 136 -8.13 -3.57 3.08
C SER A 136 -9.52 -4.20 3.23
N TYR A 137 -10.26 -4.46 2.15
CA TYR A 137 -11.60 -5.06 2.26
C TYR A 137 -11.59 -6.46 2.90
N PRO A 138 -10.69 -7.38 2.51
CA PRO A 138 -10.58 -8.68 3.17
C PRO A 138 -10.07 -8.57 4.62
N LEU A 139 -9.28 -7.54 4.94
CA LEU A 139 -8.84 -7.27 6.33
C LEU A 139 -10.02 -6.88 7.22
N ALA A 140 -10.95 -6.06 6.73
CA ALA A 140 -12.18 -5.74 7.46
C ALA A 140 -13.10 -6.96 7.66
N ALA A 141 -13.13 -7.86 6.68
CA ALA A 141 -13.91 -9.10 6.69
C ALA A 141 -13.14 -10.33 7.20
N TYR A 142 -12.02 -10.14 7.92
CA TYR A 142 -11.06 -11.22 8.16
C TYR A 142 -11.68 -12.38 8.95
N HIS A 143 -12.44 -12.07 10.03
CA HIS A 143 -13.15 -13.05 10.85
C HIS A 143 -14.46 -13.52 10.20
N ARG A 144 -14.37 -14.41 9.22
CA ARG A 144 -15.52 -14.87 8.41
C ARG A 144 -16.64 -15.57 9.18
N THR A 145 -16.34 -16.14 10.35
CA THR A 145 -17.34 -16.81 11.22
C THR A 145 -18.16 -15.82 12.03
N TRP A 146 -17.73 -14.55 12.11
CA TRP A 146 -18.39 -13.53 12.89
C TRP A 146 -19.21 -12.63 11.98
N ALA A 147 -20.54 -12.76 12.05
CA ALA A 147 -21.47 -12.02 11.18
C ALA A 147 -21.25 -10.49 11.16
N PRO A 148 -20.96 -9.81 12.29
CA PRO A 148 -20.65 -8.38 12.29
C PRO A 148 -19.42 -8.01 11.45
N ALA A 149 -18.37 -8.85 11.44
CA ALA A 149 -17.18 -8.61 10.62
C ALA A 149 -17.49 -8.77 9.13
N LEU A 150 -18.34 -9.75 8.77
CA LEU A 150 -18.77 -9.95 7.38
C LEU A 150 -19.61 -8.77 6.88
N GLU A 151 -20.54 -8.28 7.70
CA GLU A 151 -21.36 -7.11 7.39
C GLU A 151 -20.52 -5.83 7.28
N ALA A 152 -19.57 -5.62 8.20
CA ALA A 152 -18.63 -4.50 8.15
C ALA A 152 -17.77 -4.53 6.88
N GLY A 153 -17.23 -5.69 6.52
CA GLY A 153 -16.47 -5.87 5.28
C GLY A 153 -17.30 -5.58 4.02
N MET A 154 -18.55 -6.04 3.98
CA MET A 154 -19.47 -5.77 2.86
C MET A 154 -19.78 -4.27 2.74
N LYS A 155 -20.08 -3.60 3.87
CA LYS A 155 -20.32 -2.14 3.91
C LYS A 155 -19.09 -1.37 3.45
N TYR A 156 -17.91 -1.76 3.94
CA TYR A 156 -16.67 -1.09 3.58
C TYR A 156 -16.32 -1.28 2.10
N PHE A 157 -16.51 -2.49 1.56
CA PHE A 157 -16.37 -2.76 0.14
C PHE A 157 -17.31 -1.92 -0.72
N LEU A 158 -18.60 -1.85 -0.38
CA LEU A 158 -19.60 -1.08 -1.15
C LEU A 158 -19.29 0.41 -1.12
N MET A 159 -18.98 0.97 0.05
CA MET A 159 -18.61 2.38 0.18
C MET A 159 -17.30 2.68 -0.56
N GLY A 160 -16.29 1.81 -0.42
CA GLY A 160 -15.01 1.96 -1.11
C GLY A 160 -15.15 1.85 -2.63
N ALA A 161 -15.96 0.92 -3.14
CA ALA A 161 -16.22 0.79 -4.57
C ALA A 161 -16.91 2.04 -5.14
N LEU A 162 -17.87 2.61 -4.42
CA LEU A 162 -18.51 3.87 -4.80
C LEU A 162 -17.50 5.02 -4.84
N THR A 163 -16.71 5.20 -3.77
CA THR A 163 -15.69 6.26 -3.68
C THR A 163 -14.62 6.11 -4.77
N ASN A 164 -14.13 4.90 -5.02
CA ASN A 164 -13.12 4.64 -6.04
C ASN A 164 -13.68 4.90 -7.45
N THR A 165 -14.96 4.60 -7.68
CA THR A 165 -15.64 4.93 -8.95
C THR A 165 -15.73 6.43 -9.14
N LEU A 166 -16.15 7.18 -8.11
CA LEU A 166 -16.22 8.65 -8.15
C LEU A 166 -14.85 9.28 -8.37
N LEU A 167 -13.82 8.80 -7.67
CA LEU A 167 -12.43 9.24 -7.86
C LEU A 167 -12.00 9.02 -9.31
N THR A 168 -12.23 7.83 -9.85
CA THR A 168 -11.84 7.48 -11.23
C THR A 168 -12.59 8.34 -12.25
N ILE A 169 -13.89 8.58 -12.05
CA ILE A 169 -14.67 9.51 -12.89
C ILE A 169 -14.07 10.92 -12.83
N GLY A 170 -13.72 11.41 -11.64
CA GLY A 170 -13.06 12.71 -11.47
C GLY A 170 -11.76 12.82 -12.25
N VAL A 171 -10.90 11.80 -12.16
CA VAL A 171 -9.64 11.74 -12.92
C VAL A 171 -9.88 11.70 -14.43
N VAL A 172 -10.87 10.93 -14.90
CA VAL A 172 -11.24 10.89 -16.32
C VAL A 172 -11.74 12.25 -16.82
N VAL A 173 -12.52 12.98 -16.01
CA VAL A 173 -12.97 14.34 -16.35
C VAL A 173 -11.79 15.31 -16.41
N LEU A 174 -10.89 15.29 -15.41
CA LEU A 174 -9.69 16.13 -15.41
C LEU A 174 -8.81 15.87 -16.63
N PHE A 175 -8.61 14.59 -16.96
CA PHE A 175 -7.89 14.19 -18.17
C PHE A 175 -8.59 14.68 -19.44
N GLY A 176 -9.92 14.57 -19.51
CA GLY A 176 -10.70 15.06 -20.65
C GLY A 176 -10.63 16.57 -20.85
N LEU A 177 -10.45 17.35 -19.78
CA LEU A 177 -10.32 18.81 -19.83
C LEU A 177 -8.90 19.28 -20.16
N THR A 178 -7.88 18.63 -19.57
CA THR A 178 -6.48 19.08 -19.65
C THR A 178 -5.65 18.34 -20.67
N GLY A 179 -6.09 17.16 -21.12
CA GLY A 179 -5.36 16.27 -22.02
C GLY A 179 -4.14 15.58 -21.39
N ASN A 180 -3.92 15.74 -20.09
CA ASN A 180 -2.77 15.16 -19.39
C ASN A 180 -3.16 14.66 -17.99
N THR A 181 -2.34 13.78 -17.40
CA THR A 181 -2.61 13.16 -16.09
C THR A 181 -1.67 13.64 -14.98
N GLY A 182 -0.55 14.26 -15.35
CA GLY A 182 0.46 14.77 -14.43
C GLY A 182 -0.01 16.02 -13.68
N TYR A 183 0.33 16.12 -12.39
CA TYR A 183 -0.07 17.27 -11.59
C TYR A 183 0.45 18.62 -12.10
N PRO A 184 1.72 18.76 -12.53
CA PRO A 184 2.22 20.02 -13.06
C PRO A 184 1.45 20.48 -14.30
N GLU A 185 1.11 19.56 -15.20
CA GLU A 185 0.43 19.86 -16.45
C GLU A 185 -1.05 20.15 -16.24
N ILE A 186 -1.69 19.44 -15.31
CA ILE A 186 -3.06 19.76 -14.89
C ILE A 186 -3.09 21.18 -14.29
N ALA A 187 -2.14 21.54 -13.43
CA ALA A 187 -2.10 22.86 -12.79
C ALA A 187 -1.90 24.01 -13.81
N GLN A 188 -1.20 23.76 -14.92
CA GLN A 188 -0.95 24.77 -15.96
C GLN A 188 -2.07 24.88 -16.99
N ASN A 189 -2.71 23.76 -17.35
CA ASN A 189 -3.73 23.70 -18.39
C ASN A 189 -5.17 23.74 -17.85
N PHE A 190 -5.34 23.91 -16.54
CA PHE A 190 -6.67 24.09 -15.96
C PHE A 190 -7.27 25.43 -16.43
N PRO A 191 -8.49 25.44 -16.98
CA PRO A 191 -9.16 26.66 -17.44
C PRO A 191 -9.53 27.62 -16.31
#